data_AF-A0A968FU83-F1
#
_entry.id   AF-A0A968FU83-F1
#
_cell.length_a   1.000
_cell.length_b   1.000
_cell.length_c   1.000
_cell.angle_alpha   90.00
_cell.angle_beta   90.00
_cell.angle_gamma   90.00
#
_symmetry.space_group_name_H-M   'P 1'
#
loop_
_entity.id
_entity.type
_entity.pdbx_description
1 polymer ?
#
loop_
_entity_poly.entity_id
_entity_poly.type
_entity_poly.pdbx_seq_one_letter_code
_entity_poly.pdbx_strand_id
1 'polypeptide(L)' 'MFDWKEILDFWFGELDDLGLPDRFHRNRWFRSDRKFDQELRRRFLSMVLFASEQGLDHWRTEPGGALAEILLL' A
#
# COMPACT_ATOMS: atom_id res chain seq x y z
N MET A 1 9.66 -6.43 10.58
CA MET A 1 9.13 -7.05 9.34
C MET A 1 7.85 -6.28 9.06
N PHE A 2 7.76 -5.55 7.95
CA PHE A 2 6.58 -4.74 7.64
C PHE A 2 5.37 -5.67 7.48
N ASP A 3 4.29 -5.42 8.22
CA ASP A 3 3.00 -6.12 8.04
C ASP A 3 2.26 -5.47 6.85
N TRP A 4 1.51 -6.26 6.06
CA TRP A 4 0.70 -5.74 4.96
C TRP A 4 -0.32 -4.69 5.44
N LYS A 5 -0.72 -4.76 6.71
CA LYS A 5 -1.59 -3.75 7.35
C LYS A 5 -0.98 -2.36 7.28
N GLU A 6 0.33 -2.21 7.48
CA GLU A 6 0.98 -0.89 7.45
C GLU A 6 0.94 -0.24 6.05
N ILE A 7 0.91 -1.06 4.98
CA ILE A 7 0.74 -0.59 3.61
C ILE A 7 -0.68 -0.10 3.41
N LEU A 8 -1.67 -0.86 3.89
CA LEU A 8 -3.07 -0.47 3.80
C LEU A 8 -3.34 0.80 4.62
N ASP A 9 -2.85 0.87 5.86
CA ASP A 9 -2.98 2.05 6.73
C ASP A 9 -2.36 3.29 6.07
N PHE A 10 -1.24 3.12 5.35
CA PHE A 10 -0.62 4.24 4.63
C PHE A 10 -1.47 4.75 3.45
N TRP A 11 -2.04 3.83 2.67
CA TRP A 11 -2.79 4.16 1.45
C TRP A 11 -4.22 4.59 1.72
N PHE A 12 -4.84 4.05 2.77
CA PHE A 12 -6.25 4.18 3.08
C PHE A 12 -6.52 4.94 4.38
N GLY A 13 -5.60 4.94 5.34
CA GLY A 13 -5.85 5.54 6.66
C GLY A 13 -7.01 4.85 7.39
N GLU A 14 -7.67 5.59 8.27
CA GLU A 14 -8.93 5.13 8.87
C GLU A 14 -10.06 5.14 7.82
N LEU A 15 -10.80 4.03 7.77
CA LEU A 15 -11.99 3.89 6.93
C LEU A 15 -13.23 4.35 7.70
N ASP A 16 -14.17 4.97 6.98
CA ASP A 16 -15.49 5.27 7.52
C ASP A 16 -16.40 4.02 7.61
N ASP A 17 -17.63 4.19 8.11
CA ASP A 17 -18.62 3.12 8.26
C ASP A 17 -18.99 2.43 6.93
N LEU A 18 -18.67 3.05 5.79
CA LEU A 18 -18.88 2.49 4.45
C LEU A 18 -17.61 1.85 3.87
N GLY A 19 -16.52 1.80 4.63
CA GLY A 19 -15.23 1.29 4.19
C GLY A 19 -14.46 2.25 3.28
N LEU A 20 -14.78 3.56 3.31
CA LEU A 20 -14.13 4.54 2.45
C LEU A 20 -13.01 5.30 3.19
N PRO A 21 -11.83 5.46 2.57
CA PRO A 21 -10.74 6.30 3.06
C PRO A 21 -11.14 7.77 3.08
N ASP A 22 -10.48 8.60 3.91
CA ASP A 22 -10.70 10.04 3.87
C ASP A 22 -10.32 10.71 2.53
N ARG A 23 -10.69 11.99 2.37
CA ARG A 23 -10.38 12.77 1.16
C ARG A 23 -8.87 12.95 0.94
N PHE A 24 -8.07 13.04 2.00
CA PHE A 24 -6.63 13.23 1.90
C PHE A 24 -5.96 12.02 1.26
N HIS A 25 -6.31 10.81 1.68
CA HIS A 25 -5.81 9.55 1.14
C HIS A 25 -6.24 9.38 -0.33
N ARG A 26 -7.54 9.50 -0.62
CA ARG A 26 -8.04 9.31 -2.00
C ARG A 26 -7.46 10.30 -3.02
N ASN A 27 -7.25 11.56 -2.62
CA ASN A 27 -6.68 12.57 -3.52
C ASN A 27 -5.24 12.26 -3.94
N ARG A 28 -4.50 11.45 -3.18
CA ARG A 28 -3.11 11.08 -3.50
C ARG A 28 -3.02 10.01 -4.58
N TRP A 29 -4.04 9.17 -4.77
CA TRP A 29 -3.99 8.01 -5.68
C TRP A 29 -3.85 8.40 -7.15
N PHE A 30 -4.50 9.48 -7.57
CA PHE A 30 -4.57 9.90 -8.98
C PHE A 30 -3.93 11.26 -9.22
N ARG A 31 -3.03 11.68 -8.33
CA ARG A 31 -2.31 12.95 -8.41
C ARG A 31 -0.81 12.68 -8.45
N SER A 32 -0.13 13.22 -9.46
CA SER A 32 1.34 13.24 -9.46
C SER A 32 1.86 14.25 -8.43
N ASP A 33 2.69 13.78 -7.50
CA ASP A 33 3.39 14.59 -6.50
C ASP A 33 4.78 14.02 -6.25
N ARG A 34 5.82 14.77 -6.66
CA ARG A 34 7.21 14.33 -6.58
C ARG A 34 7.67 14.01 -5.15
N LYS A 35 7.16 14.73 -4.14
CA LYS A 35 7.55 14.49 -2.74
C LYS A 35 6.91 13.18 -2.25
N PHE A 36 5.67 12.94 -2.65
CA PHE A 36 4.98 11.70 -2.35
C PHE A 36 5.64 10.50 -3.02
N ASP A 37 6.03 10.62 -4.30
CA ASP A 37 6.75 9.58 -5.03
C ASP A 37 8.10 9.22 -4.35
N GLN A 38 8.82 10.22 -3.84
CA GLN A 38 10.05 10.01 -3.08
C GLN A 38 9.79 9.30 -1.75
N GLU A 39 8.70 9.64 -1.06
CA GLU A 39 8.30 8.95 0.16
C GLU A 39 7.98 7.48 -0.11
N LEU A 40 7.19 7.19 -1.15
CA LEU A 40 6.86 5.83 -1.57
C LEU A 40 8.13 5.01 -1.83
N ARG A 41 9.08 5.55 -2.61
CA ARG A 41 10.37 4.89 -2.87
C ARG A 41 11.15 4.65 -1.59
N ARG A 42 11.25 5.63 -0.70
CA ARG A 42 11.99 5.50 0.56
C ARG A 42 11.38 4.43 1.47
N ARG A 43 10.05 4.31 1.51
CA ARG A 43 9.33 3.42 2.42
C ARG A 43 9.19 2.00 1.88
N PHE A 44 8.89 1.85 0.59
CA PHE A 44 8.36 0.60 0.05
C PHE A 44 9.22 -0.04 -1.03
N LEU A 45 10.30 0.59 -1.51
CA LEU A 45 11.13 0.05 -2.60
C LEU A 45 11.64 -1.38 -2.32
N SER A 46 12.08 -1.68 -1.09
CA SER A 46 12.51 -3.03 -0.73
C SER A 46 11.39 -4.06 -0.82
N MET A 47 10.15 -3.67 -0.50
CA MET A 47 8.99 -4.56 -0.60
C MET A 47 8.52 -4.73 -2.04
N VAL A 48 8.61 -3.69 -2.88
CA VAL A 48 8.37 -3.79 -4.33
C VAL A 48 9.31 -4.83 -4.95
N LEU A 49 10.61 -4.78 -4.62
CA LEU A 49 11.58 -5.77 -5.09
C LEU A 49 11.24 -7.17 -4.61
N PHE A 50 10.84 -7.31 -3.34
CA PHE A 50 10.49 -8.62 -2.78
C PHE A 50 9.19 -9.20 -3.38
N ALA A 51 8.18 -8.35 -3.62
CA ALA A 51 6.95 -8.71 -4.31
C ALA A 51 7.22 -9.16 -5.75
N SER A 52 8.12 -8.47 -6.46
CA SER A 52 8.50 -8.78 -7.84
C SER A 52 9.12 -10.19 -7.98
N GLU A 53 9.76 -10.68 -6.92
CA GLU A 53 10.35 -12.02 -6.83
C GLU A 53 9.40 -13.05 -6.19
N GLN A 54 8.09 -12.77 -6.13
CA GLN A 54 7.06 -13.63 -5.51
C GLN A 54 7.27 -13.88 -4.00
N GLY A 55 8.07 -13.06 -3.33
CA GLY A 55 8.38 -13.22 -1.90
C GLY A 55 7.18 -13.01 -0.96
N LEU A 56 6.09 -12.43 -1.45
CA LEU A 56 4.89 -12.10 -0.68
C LEU A 56 3.71 -13.06 -0.91
N ASP A 57 3.92 -14.19 -1.59
CA ASP A 57 2.85 -15.15 -1.91
C ASP A 57 1.99 -15.55 -0.68
N HIS A 58 2.59 -15.63 0.50
CA HIS A 58 1.90 -15.94 1.76
C HIS A 58 0.85 -14.88 2.18
N TRP A 59 0.99 -13.62 1.76
CA TRP A 59 0.01 -12.55 2.02
C TRP A 59 -1.31 -12.78 1.28
N ARG A 60 -1.30 -13.52 0.17
CA ARG A 60 -2.50 -13.81 -0.64
C ARG A 60 -3.53 -14.68 0.08
N THR A 61 -3.17 -15.27 1.23
CA THR A 61 -4.09 -16.03 2.08
C THR A 61 -5.19 -15.15 2.70
N GLU A 62 -4.94 -13.85 2.84
CA GLU A 62 -5.87 -12.87 3.38
C GLU A 62 -6.21 -11.81 2.31
N PRO A 63 -7.48 -11.38 2.17
CA PRO A 63 -7.85 -10.35 1.18
C PRO A 63 -7.05 -9.05 1.32
N GLY A 64 -6.76 -8.62 2.55
CA GLY A 64 -5.95 -7.43 2.80
C GLY A 64 -4.48 -7.60 2.39
N GLY A 65 -3.92 -8.79 2.60
CA GLY A 65 -2.56 -9.09 2.16
C GLY A 65 -2.43 -9.12 0.63
N ALA A 66 -3.41 -9.73 -0.05
CA ALA A 66 -3.49 -9.71 -1.51
C ALA A 66 -3.59 -8.27 -2.06
N LEU A 67 -4.42 -7.42 -1.44
CA LEU A 67 -4.54 -6.01 -1.83
C LEU A 67 -3.22 -5.24 -1.62
N ALA A 68 -2.54 -5.45 -0.50
CA ALA A 68 -1.26 -4.80 -0.24
C ALA A 68 -0.18 -5.20 -1.26
N GLU A 69 -0.17 -6.46 -1.70
CA GLU A 69 0.72 -6.93 -2.76
C GLU A 69 0.41 -6.26 -4.11
N ILE A 70 -0.88 -6.11 -4.47
CA ILE A 70 -1.29 -5.37 -5.69
C ILE A 70 -0.80 -3.92 -5.66
N LEU A 71 -0.78 -3.27 -4.49
CA LEU A 71 -0.29 -1.89 -4.36
C LEU A 71 1.25 -1.77 -4.50
N LEU A 72 1.98 -2.88 -4.39
CA LEU A 72 3.44 -2.93 -4.53
C LEU A 72 3.90 -3.28 -5.95
N LEU A 73 3.05 -3.90 -6.77
CA LEU A 73 3.36 -4.33 -8.15
C LEU A 73 2.90 -3.31 -9.19
#